data_AF-A0A9W6U8D8-F1
#
_entry.id   AF-A0A9W6U8D8-F1
#
_cell.length_a   1.000
_cell.length_b   1.000
_cell.length_c   1.000
_cell.angle_alpha   90.00
_cell.angle_beta   90.00
_cell.angle_gamma   90.00
#
_symmetry.space_group_name_H-M   'P 1'
#
loop_
_entity.id
_entity.type
_entity.pdbx_description
1 polymer ?
#
loop_
_entity_poly.entity_id
_entity_poly.type
_entity_poly.pdbx_seq_one_letter_code
_entity_poly.pdbx_strand_id
1 'polypeptide(L)'
;MMLADKLLQNLQFDTDCDVQTLELLKLRFGEDSLQQCEIMVRDIEDSKRLNLNVRSTMENSASKASTSAEAKEADMQRDGGGGVQSSRVDATIVSQQFWPPLQGEEFSLHPKVSKDIDAFKDAYHVLRNPRALDWNPSLGSVQVR
;
A
#
# COMPACT_ATOMS: atom_id res chain seq x y z
N MET A 1 -0.19 -17.32 16.27
CA MET A 1 -0.43 -16.22 15.32
C MET A 1 -0.91 -16.86 14.03
N MET A 2 -2.08 -16.48 13.51
CA MET A 2 -2.61 -17.02 12.26
C MET A 2 -1.92 -16.34 11.07
N LEU A 3 -1.99 -16.91 9.86
CA LEU A 3 -1.31 -16.39 8.66
C LEU A 3 -1.69 -14.92 8.39
N ALA A 4 -2.98 -14.57 8.54
CA ALA A 4 -3.47 -13.20 8.35
C ALA A 4 -2.72 -12.20 9.22
N ASP A 5 -2.64 -12.47 10.53
CA ASP A 5 -1.96 -11.59 11.48
C ASP A 5 -0.48 -11.44 11.13
N LYS A 6 0.18 -12.56 10.77
CA LYS A 6 1.60 -12.58 10.37
C LYS A 6 1.83 -11.69 9.15
N LEU A 7 0.97 -11.81 8.13
CA LEU A 7 1.09 -11.06 6.89
C LEU A 7 0.78 -9.57 7.07
N LEU A 8 -0.21 -9.20 7.90
CA LEU A 8 -0.53 -7.78 8.17
C LEU A 8 0.58 -7.06 8.95
N GLN A 9 1.30 -7.79 9.81
CA GLN A 9 2.44 -7.25 10.56
C GLN A 9 3.72 -7.13 9.70
N ASN A 10 3.70 -7.65 8.46
CA ASN A 10 4.84 -7.59 7.56
C ASN A 10 4.93 -6.25 6.82
N LEU A 11 5.64 -5.29 7.42
CA LEU A 11 5.84 -3.96 6.85
C LEU A 11 6.81 -3.94 5.64
N GLN A 12 7.52 -5.04 5.36
CA GLN A 12 8.48 -5.14 4.25
C GLN A 12 7.88 -5.83 3.01
N PHE A 13 6.68 -6.39 3.14
CA PHE A 13 6.00 -7.16 2.09
C PHE A 13 6.86 -8.30 1.54
N ASP A 14 7.73 -8.90 2.38
CA ASP A 14 8.54 -10.06 2.01
C ASP A 14 7.79 -11.35 2.34
N THR A 15 7.47 -12.13 1.31
CA THR A 15 6.64 -13.34 1.43
C THR A 15 7.37 -14.61 0.99
N ASP A 16 8.67 -14.59 0.74
CA ASP A 16 9.41 -15.73 0.16
C ASP A 16 9.26 -17.01 0.99
N CYS A 17 9.42 -16.89 2.32
CA CYS A 17 9.22 -18.00 3.25
C CYS A 17 7.76 -18.47 3.32
N ASP A 18 6.79 -17.55 3.18
CA ASP A 18 5.36 -17.88 3.21
C ASP A 18 4.96 -18.66 1.97
N VAL A 19 5.44 -18.25 0.79
CA VAL A 19 5.28 -18.98 -0.48
C VAL A 19 5.87 -20.38 -0.35
N GLN A 20 7.13 -20.50 0.11
CA GLN A 20 7.78 -21.81 0.25
C GLN A 20 7.00 -22.74 1.20
N THR A 21 6.54 -22.20 2.32
CA THR A 21 5.74 -22.97 3.30
C THR A 21 4.42 -23.40 2.68
N LEU A 22 3.76 -22.52 1.93
CA LEU A 22 2.50 -22.80 1.25
C LEU A 22 2.65 -23.93 0.23
N GLU A 23 3.69 -23.89 -0.60
CA GLU A 23 3.96 -24.94 -1.59
C GLU A 23 4.22 -26.31 -0.93
N LEU A 24 4.93 -26.35 0.20
CA LEU A 24 5.10 -27.59 0.97
C LEU A 24 3.78 -28.10 1.55
N LEU A 25 2.91 -27.21 2.02
CA LEU A 25 1.61 -27.57 2.58
C LEU A 25 0.64 -28.06 1.48
N LYS A 26 0.69 -27.48 0.28
CA LYS A 26 -0.11 -27.91 -0.89
C LYS A 26 0.14 -29.38 -1.23
N LEU A 27 1.38 -29.87 -1.09
CA LEU A 27 1.71 -31.29 -1.29
C LEU A 27 0.99 -32.24 -0.32
N ARG A 28 0.52 -31.74 0.83
CA ARG A 28 -0.13 -32.56 1.87
C ARG A 28 -1.64 -32.36 1.92
N PHE A 29 -2.10 -31.12 1.78
CA PHE A 29 -3.50 -30.74 1.99
C PHE A 29 -4.27 -30.44 0.68
N GLY A 30 -3.57 -30.46 -0.45
CA GLY A 30 -4.12 -30.08 -1.76
C GLY A 30 -4.17 -28.57 -1.97
N GLU A 31 -4.31 -28.17 -3.23
CA GLU A 31 -4.34 -26.76 -3.64
C GLU A 31 -5.63 -26.05 -3.21
N ASP A 32 -6.78 -26.71 -3.39
CA ASP A 32 -8.10 -26.14 -3.09
C ASP A 32 -8.24 -25.69 -1.63
N SER A 33 -7.72 -26.49 -0.69
CA SER A 33 -7.75 -26.21 0.75
C SER A 33 -6.93 -24.97 1.14
N LEU A 34 -5.96 -24.57 0.31
CA LEU A 34 -5.00 -23.51 0.60
C LEU A 34 -5.19 -22.27 -0.29
N GLN A 35 -6.24 -22.26 -1.12
CA GLN A 35 -6.53 -21.17 -2.04
C GLN A 35 -6.61 -19.81 -1.35
N GLN A 36 -7.27 -19.72 -0.18
CA GLN A 36 -7.36 -18.47 0.57
C GLN A 36 -5.98 -17.97 1.01
N CYS A 37 -5.14 -18.87 1.54
CA CYS A 37 -3.79 -18.53 1.96
C CYS A 37 -2.92 -18.05 0.79
N GLU A 38 -3.08 -18.67 -0.39
CA GLU A 38 -2.40 -18.24 -1.62
C GLU A 38 -2.79 -16.81 -2.01
N ILE A 39 -4.09 -16.51 -1.98
CA ILE A 39 -4.60 -15.18 -2.32
C ILE A 39 -4.08 -14.15 -1.32
N MET A 40 -4.07 -14.48 -0.03
CA MET A 40 -3.52 -13.58 1.00
C MET A 40 -2.05 -13.26 0.76
N VAL A 41 -1.22 -14.25 0.41
CA VAL A 41 0.19 -14.03 0.09
C VAL A 41 0.33 -13.17 -1.17
N ARG A 42 -0.46 -13.45 -2.21
CA ARG A 42 -0.49 -12.65 -3.45
C ARG A 42 -0.89 -11.20 -3.20
N ASP A 43 -1.87 -10.96 -2.33
CA ASP A 43 -2.31 -9.61 -1.94
C ASP A 43 -1.15 -8.80 -1.32
N ILE A 44 -0.30 -9.42 -0.50
CA ILE A 44 0.88 -8.76 0.09
C ILE A 44 1.93 -8.43 -0.97
N GLU A 45 2.23 -9.37 -1.87
CA GLU A 45 3.16 -9.13 -2.97
C GLU A 45 2.65 -8.00 -3.90
N ASP A 46 1.37 -8.04 -4.24
CA ASP A 46 0.73 -7.02 -5.07
C ASP A 46 0.70 -5.65 -4.37
N SER A 47 0.53 -5.61 -3.05
CA SER A 47 0.61 -4.38 -2.26
C SER A 47 1.95 -3.69 -2.42
N LYS A 48 3.07 -4.43 -2.38
CA LYS A 48 4.42 -3.90 -2.60
C LYS A 48 4.52 -3.19 -3.96
N ARG A 49 4.05 -3.85 -5.01
CA ARG A 49 4.06 -3.30 -6.38
C ARG A 49 3.11 -2.12 -6.53
N LEU A 50 1.95 -2.18 -5.90
CA LEU A 50 0.95 -1.11 -5.93
C LEU A 50 1.46 0.16 -5.25
N ASN A 51 2.08 0.06 -4.08
CA ASN A 51 2.67 1.21 -3.39
C ASN A 51 3.69 1.95 -4.28
N LEU A 52 4.54 1.21 -5.00
CA LEU A 52 5.48 1.81 -5.96
C LEU A 52 4.75 2.56 -7.09
N ASN A 53 3.75 1.93 -7.69
CA ASN A 53 2.99 2.54 -8.79
C ASN A 53 2.20 3.77 -8.35
N VAL A 54 1.60 3.72 -7.16
CA VAL A 54 0.87 4.84 -6.56
C VAL A 54 1.81 6.03 -6.34
N ARG A 55 2.98 5.80 -5.72
CA ARG A 55 4.01 6.83 -5.53
C ARG A 55 4.42 7.48 -6.85
N SER A 56 4.74 6.68 -7.87
CA SER A 56 5.09 7.20 -9.20
C SER A 56 3.95 8.02 -9.83
N THR A 57 2.70 7.61 -9.60
CA THR A 57 1.51 8.34 -10.10
C THR A 57 1.34 9.68 -9.39
N MET A 58 1.57 9.73 -8.08
CA MET A 58 1.52 10.95 -7.28
C MET A 58 2.62 11.94 -7.69
N GLU A 59 3.85 11.45 -7.91
CA GLU A 59 4.97 12.26 -8.40
C GLU A 59 4.72 12.84 -9.80
N ASN A 60 4.17 12.04 -10.72
CA ASN A 60 3.81 12.49 -12.06
C ASN A 60 2.68 13.54 -12.05
N SER A 61 1.73 13.41 -11.13
CA SER A 61 0.63 14.37 -10.95
C SER A 61 1.14 15.70 -10.43
N ALA A 62 2.06 15.69 -9.46
CA ALA A 62 2.71 16.87 -8.93
C ALA A 62 3.55 17.60 -10.00
N SER A 63 4.26 16.85 -10.84
CA SER A 63 5.10 17.39 -11.91
C SER A 63 4.29 18.05 -13.04
N LYS A 64 3.09 17.54 -13.34
CA LYS A 64 2.18 18.15 -14.33
C LYS A 64 1.51 19.43 -13.83
N ALA A 65 1.28 19.53 -12.51
CA ALA A 65 0.70 20.72 -11.90
C ALA A 65 1.67 21.92 -11.89
N SER A 66 2.99 21.69 -11.91
CA SER A 66 3.98 22.76 -12.07
C SER A 66 4.18 23.18 -13.52
N THR A 67 3.96 22.31 -14.51
CA THR A 67 4.16 22.66 -15.94
C THR A 67 3.05 23.55 -16.53
N SER A 68 1.91 23.71 -15.86
CA SER A 68 0.84 24.63 -16.29
C SER A 68 0.96 26.05 -15.73
N ALA A 69 1.94 26.31 -14.84
CA ALA A 69 2.15 27.62 -14.23
C ALA A 69 3.39 28.39 -14.74
N GLU A 70 4.31 27.74 -15.46
CA GLU A 70 5.63 28.32 -15.76
C GLU A 70 5.99 28.21 -17.25
N ALA A 71 5.33 29.04 -18.06
CA ALA A 71 5.95 29.58 -19.27
C ALA A 71 6.60 30.92 -18.92
N LYS A 72 7.68 30.90 -18.13
CA LYS A 72 8.72 31.94 -18.15
C LYS A 72 9.99 31.50 -17.42
N GLU A 73 11.02 31.41 -18.26
CA GLU A 73 12.45 31.57 -18.02
C GLU A 73 13.24 30.41 -17.37
N ALA A 74 14.37 30.19 -18.02
CA ALA A 74 15.24 29.05 -17.89
C ALA A 74 16.49 29.40 -17.06
N ASP A 75 17.06 28.32 -16.53
CA ASP A 75 18.48 28.06 -16.36
C ASP A 75 19.08 28.20 -14.94
N MET A 76 19.95 27.23 -14.69
CA MET A 76 20.96 27.09 -13.65
C MET A 76 20.62 26.41 -12.29
N GLN A 77 21.44 25.38 -12.06
CA GLN A 77 21.88 24.78 -10.79
C GLN A 77 21.13 23.59 -10.19
N ARG A 78 21.74 22.42 -10.44
CA ARG A 78 21.80 21.27 -9.52
C ARG A 78 22.41 21.68 -8.17
N ASP A 79 21.95 20.95 -7.15
CA ASP A 79 22.47 20.76 -5.80
C ASP A 79 21.83 21.60 -4.68
N GLY A 80 21.53 20.93 -3.56
CA GLY A 80 21.02 21.54 -2.34
C GLY A 80 19.74 20.90 -1.79
N GLY A 81 19.90 19.90 -0.92
CA GLY A 81 18.79 19.29 -0.19
C GLY A 81 17.94 20.28 0.61
N GLY A 82 16.63 20.18 0.46
CA GLY A 82 15.63 20.84 1.29
C GLY A 82 14.43 19.88 1.41
N GLY A 83 14.38 19.14 2.52
CA GLY A 83 13.44 18.05 2.72
C GLY A 83 11.99 18.49 2.63
N VAL A 84 11.31 18.13 1.54
CA VAL A 84 9.86 17.94 1.58
C VAL A 84 9.66 16.68 2.39
N GLN A 85 9.30 16.83 3.67
CA GLN A 85 8.78 15.72 4.47
C GLN A 85 7.42 15.32 3.89
N SER A 86 7.45 14.62 2.76
CA SER A 86 6.29 13.90 2.26
C SER A 86 6.12 12.71 3.20
N SER A 87 5.07 12.75 4.00
CA SER A 87 4.61 11.59 4.76
C SER A 87 4.45 10.44 3.76
N ARG A 88 5.30 9.42 3.89
CA ARG A 88 5.22 8.23 3.04
C ARG A 88 4.12 7.34 3.62
N VAL A 89 2.92 7.42 3.04
CA VAL A 89 1.88 6.42 3.28
C VAL A 89 2.18 5.22 2.39
N ASP A 90 2.28 4.05 3.02
CA ASP A 90 2.23 2.75 2.37
C ASP A 90 0.98 2.03 2.85
N ALA A 91 0.36 1.27 1.96
CA ALA A 91 -0.85 0.52 2.25
C ALA A 91 -0.63 -0.98 2.05
N THR A 92 -1.13 -1.77 2.98
CA THR A 92 -1.36 -3.21 2.78
C THR A 92 -2.78 -3.37 2.23
N ILE A 93 -2.88 -3.72 0.95
CA ILE A 93 -4.13 -3.78 0.19
C ILE A 93 -4.53 -5.24 0.08
N VAL A 94 -5.68 -5.59 0.65
CA VAL A 94 -6.12 -6.98 0.80
C VAL A 94 -7.49 -7.23 0.20
N SER A 95 -7.71 -8.44 -0.28
CA SER A 95 -8.97 -8.87 -0.88
C SER A 95 -9.96 -9.31 0.20
N GLN A 96 -10.95 -8.45 0.52
CA GLN A 96 -11.88 -8.62 1.65
C GLN A 96 -12.53 -10.02 1.76
N GLN A 97 -12.85 -10.68 0.63
CA GLN A 97 -13.53 -11.98 0.61
C GLN A 97 -12.62 -13.18 0.96
N PHE A 98 -11.30 -13.01 0.91
CA PHE A 98 -10.33 -14.08 1.11
C PHE A 98 -9.58 -13.98 2.43
N TRP A 99 -9.71 -12.83 3.10
CA TRP A 99 -9.15 -12.61 4.42
C TRP A 99 -10.18 -12.94 5.51
N PRO A 100 -9.74 -13.43 6.67
CA PRO A 100 -10.61 -13.51 7.85
C PRO A 100 -11.20 -12.14 8.19
N PRO A 101 -12.33 -12.08 8.92
CA PRO A 101 -12.91 -10.83 9.37
C PRO A 101 -11.87 -9.94 10.07
N LEU A 102 -11.57 -8.80 9.47
CA LEU A 102 -10.63 -7.83 9.99
C LEU A 102 -11.36 -7.00 11.05
N GLN A 103 -10.96 -7.15 12.32
CA GLN A 103 -11.52 -6.35 13.40
C GLN A 103 -11.08 -4.89 13.24
N GLY A 104 -12.05 -3.99 13.37
CA GLY A 104 -11.87 -2.55 13.28
C GLY A 104 -12.28 -1.90 14.59
N GLU A 105 -11.40 -1.08 15.17
CA GLU A 105 -11.82 -0.10 16.17
C GLU A 105 -12.09 1.24 15.46
N GLU A 106 -13.20 1.88 15.81
CA GLU A 106 -13.51 3.19 15.27
C GLU A 106 -12.74 4.25 16.06
N PHE A 107 -11.85 4.97 15.38
CA PHE A 107 -11.18 6.15 15.92
C PHE A 107 -10.89 7.17 14.84
N SER A 108 -10.80 8.44 15.24
CA SER A 108 -10.52 9.55 14.33
C SER A 108 -9.02 9.72 14.10
N LEU A 109 -8.61 9.71 12.83
CA LEU A 109 -7.24 10.05 12.44
C LEU A 109 -7.01 11.57 12.48
N HIS A 110 -5.76 11.96 12.74
CA HIS A 110 -5.36 13.37 12.65
C HIS A 110 -5.56 13.88 11.20
N PRO A 111 -6.04 15.12 10.98
CA PRO A 111 -6.38 15.65 9.65
C PRO A 111 -5.25 15.53 8.62
N LYS A 112 -4.00 15.70 9.06
CA LYS A 112 -2.82 15.51 8.20
C LYS A 112 -2.74 14.09 7.63
N VAL A 113 -2.88 13.08 8.48
CA VAL A 113 -2.79 11.66 8.08
C VAL A 113 -3.98 11.29 7.19
N SER A 114 -5.18 11.78 7.52
CA SER A 114 -6.36 11.57 6.68
C SER A 114 -6.14 12.10 5.26
N LYS A 115 -5.61 13.32 5.12
CA LYS A 115 -5.32 13.92 3.81
C LYS A 115 -4.30 13.10 3.01
N ASP A 116 -3.28 12.57 3.67
CA ASP A 116 -2.27 11.74 3.01
C ASP A 116 -2.85 10.40 2.54
N ILE A 117 -3.74 9.79 3.34
CA ILE A 117 -4.48 8.58 2.97
C ILE A 117 -5.42 8.86 1.79
N ASP A 118 -6.17 9.95 1.82
CA ASP A 118 -7.10 10.31 0.73
C ASP A 118 -6.35 10.50 -0.59
N ALA A 119 -5.20 11.17 -0.55
CA ALA A 119 -4.33 11.32 -1.73
C ALA A 119 -3.83 9.97 -2.26
N PHE A 120 -3.52 9.01 -1.38
CA PHE A 120 -3.20 7.63 -1.76
C PHE A 120 -4.39 6.92 -2.41
N LYS A 121 -5.60 7.06 -1.84
CA LYS A 121 -6.84 6.45 -2.37
C LYS A 121 -7.18 6.96 -3.77
N ASP A 122 -7.05 8.27 -4.00
CA ASP A 122 -7.29 8.89 -5.30
C ASP A 122 -6.32 8.37 -6.37
N ALA A 123 -5.03 8.33 -6.04
CA ALA A 123 -4.01 7.79 -6.94
C ALA A 123 -4.21 6.29 -7.22
N TYR A 124 -4.63 5.51 -6.22
CA TYR A 124 -5.00 4.11 -6.41
C TYR A 124 -6.21 3.95 -7.35
N HIS A 125 -7.26 4.76 -7.17
CA HIS A 125 -8.46 4.70 -7.99
C HIS A 125 -8.17 4.92 -9.48
N VAL A 126 -7.27 5.87 -9.80
CA VAL A 126 -6.79 6.09 -11.18
C VAL A 126 -6.11 4.84 -11.76
N LEU A 127 -5.31 4.13 -10.95
CA LEU A 127 -4.57 2.94 -11.37
C LEU A 127 -5.42 1.66 -11.45
N ARG A 128 -6.56 1.61 -10.74
CA ARG A 128 -7.32 0.37 -10.50
C ARG A 128 -8.84 0.52 -10.68
N ASN A 129 -9.29 1.51 -11.44
CA ASN A 129 -10.69 1.70 -11.83
C ASN A 129 -11.36 0.38 -12.31
N PRO A 130 -12.56 0.01 -11.81
CA PRO A 130 -13.48 0.76 -10.93
C PRO A 130 -13.31 0.48 -9.42
N ARG A 131 -12.16 -0.05 -8.99
CA ARG A 131 -11.93 -0.38 -7.58
C ARG A 131 -11.61 0.86 -6.74
N ALA A 132 -12.14 0.88 -5.53
CA ALA A 132 -11.82 1.85 -4.49
C ALA A 132 -11.32 1.12 -3.24
N LEU A 133 -10.62 1.85 -2.38
CA LEU A 133 -10.12 1.33 -1.10
C LEU A 133 -11.09 1.70 0.03
N ASP A 134 -11.38 0.74 0.88
CA ASP A 134 -11.91 1.00 2.22
C ASP A 134 -10.75 0.92 3.22
N TRP A 135 -10.55 1.97 4.01
CA TRP A 135 -9.35 2.08 4.84
C TRP A 135 -9.67 1.63 6.26
N ASN A 136 -8.95 0.63 6.76
CA ASN A 136 -9.04 0.22 8.16
C ASN A 136 -7.93 0.91 8.98
N PRO A 137 -8.27 1.92 9.83
CA PRO A 137 -7.26 2.66 10.57
C PRO A 137 -6.67 1.86 11.74
N SER A 138 -7.35 0.84 12.28
CA SER A 138 -6.91 0.14 13.51
C SER A 138 -5.86 -0.94 13.28
N LEU A 139 -5.65 -1.36 12.03
CA LEU A 139 -4.65 -2.38 11.67
C LEU A 139 -3.34 -1.78 11.16
N GLY A 140 -3.24 -0.44 11.16
CA GLY A 140 -2.03 0.27 10.73
C GLY A 140 -0.95 0.36 11.80
N SER A 141 0.25 0.74 11.37
CA SER A 141 1.36 1.13 12.26
C SER A 141 1.90 2.48 11.82
N VAL A 142 2.25 3.35 12.77
CA VAL A 142 2.84 4.65 12.50
C VAL A 142 4.18 4.77 13.21
N GLN A 143 5.20 5.24 12.50
CA GLN A 143 6.49 5.55 13.11
C GLN A 143 6.56 7.05 13.40
N VAL A 144 6.48 7.40 14.68
CA VAL A 144 6.70 8.77 15.15
C VAL A 144 8.20 8.97 15.34
N ARG A 145 8.76 10.02 14.76
CA ARG A 145 10.15 10.43 14.97
C ARG A 145 10.25 11.47 16.07
#